data_AF-A0A836KJC4-F1
#
_entry.id   AF-A0A836KJC4-F1
#
_cell.length_a   1.000
_cell.length_b   1.000
_cell.length_c   1.000
_cell.angle_alpha   90.00
_cell.angle_beta   90.00
_cell.angle_gamma   90.00
#
_symmetry.space_group_name_H-M   'P 1'
#
loop_
_entity.id
_entity.type
_entity.pdbx_description
1 polymer ?
#
loop_
_entity_poly.entity_id
_entity_poly.type
_entity_poly.pdbx_seq_one_letter_code
_entity_poly.pdbx_strand_id
1 'polypeptide(L)'
;MTSTSTPCCLPPVPAALPETDEARLMFYAEVLMANVPSLIADLSSAKYAFLSFSEKTRNEVKQKSTLIQSISRTFISLQNAKQSLNAAQHTLQEYETKLVRASPPAFVTSAEALHLSNASATGGGPSADENGSVSPSYSEAVATAPRRLVAASPDNLFILNEEDIRPVREAEEAHEKETAAYAGIAKACNTMEDALEKAQDQCRVMTEHVQGLKWEYDEVYNSWKCAERERQIVRVMRDELKDRRAIMTEACQGLKVIEDKCLAQESEIIEDFMAHAHAEEELIRAELQAKRSRNELELVAYQIAYKEQQAEVESLRERCKLLRAHQRDLEVLAKKQQLEETDRNCLRKLVMETLMLTPSKHGKAEDRELTAEQQGQVRNDHLLVSLLAARISVLEEQRKTVGGLLVNARGVGKSGDVSATIDRIRTLLEAEVQLDGDALTGE
;
A
#
# COMPACT_ATOMS: atom_id res chain seq x y z
N MET A 1 34.32 24.25 -25.70
CA MET A 1 35.21 24.54 -24.56
C MET A 1 34.85 25.94 -24.11
N THR A 2 34.20 26.20 -22.99
CA THR A 2 34.28 25.59 -21.65
C THR A 2 32.89 25.47 -21.04
N SER A 3 32.72 24.35 -20.38
CA SER A 3 31.59 23.88 -19.58
C SER A 3 31.47 24.65 -18.26
N THR A 4 30.29 25.18 -17.97
CA THR A 4 29.87 25.56 -16.61
C THR A 4 28.65 24.73 -16.24
N SER A 5 28.93 23.58 -15.62
CA SER A 5 27.97 22.72 -14.93
C SER A 5 27.38 23.46 -13.72
N THR A 6 26.10 23.78 -13.76
CA THR A 6 25.32 24.21 -12.60
C THR A 6 24.62 22.97 -12.04
N PRO A 7 24.69 22.70 -10.72
CA PRO A 7 24.08 21.50 -10.13
C PRO A 7 22.56 21.66 -10.07
N CYS A 8 21.84 20.64 -10.54
CA CYS A 8 20.39 20.51 -10.39
C CYS A 8 20.00 20.43 -8.91
N CYS A 9 19.29 21.44 -8.41
CA CYS A 9 18.51 21.33 -7.17
C CYS A 9 17.16 20.67 -7.50
N LEU A 10 17.05 19.37 -7.19
CA LEU A 10 15.78 18.65 -7.14
C LEU A 10 14.95 19.14 -5.94
N PRO A 11 13.61 19.28 -6.07
CA PRO A 11 12.72 19.45 -4.91
C PRO A 11 12.67 18.15 -4.08
N PRO A 12 12.51 18.22 -2.74
CA PRO A 12 12.54 17.05 -1.89
C PRO A 12 11.29 16.20 -2.10
N VAL A 13 11.51 14.94 -2.49
CA VAL A 13 10.55 13.84 -2.41
C VAL A 13 9.95 13.80 -0.99
N PRO A 14 8.65 13.53 -0.79
CA PRO A 14 8.14 13.26 0.55
C PRO A 14 8.89 12.05 1.10
N ALA A 15 9.81 12.31 2.04
CA ALA A 15 10.73 11.31 2.55
C ALA A 15 9.95 10.15 3.16
N ALA A 16 9.95 9.01 2.48
CA ALA A 16 9.66 7.74 3.10
C ALA A 16 10.58 7.62 4.32
N LEU A 17 10.02 7.31 5.49
CA LEU A 17 10.80 7.13 6.71
C LEU A 17 11.88 6.07 6.44
N PRO A 18 13.17 6.36 6.65
CA PRO A 18 14.23 5.41 6.35
C PRO A 18 14.03 4.11 7.15
N GLU A 19 14.24 2.97 6.50
CA GLU A 19 13.88 1.66 7.06
C GLU A 19 14.86 1.17 8.16
N THR A 20 16.10 1.68 8.18
CA THR A 20 17.13 1.29 9.14
C THR A 20 17.35 2.33 10.24
N ASP A 21 17.65 1.88 11.46
CA ASP A 21 17.78 2.76 12.64
C ASP A 21 18.92 3.79 12.52
N GLU A 22 20.01 3.45 11.84
CA GLU A 22 21.10 4.40 11.56
C GLU A 22 20.68 5.51 10.59
N ALA A 23 19.90 5.18 9.56
CA ALA A 23 19.42 6.16 8.60
C ALA A 23 18.35 7.08 9.20
N ARG A 24 17.56 6.59 10.17
CA ARG A 24 16.64 7.42 10.95
C ARG A 24 17.39 8.40 11.85
N LEU A 25 18.46 7.96 12.51
CA LEU A 25 19.27 8.83 13.36
C LEU A 25 19.91 9.95 12.54
N MET A 26 20.45 9.63 11.36
CA MET A 26 21.02 10.61 10.44
C MET A 26 19.97 11.59 9.91
N PHE A 27 18.78 11.10 9.55
CA PHE A 27 17.66 11.94 9.13
C PHE A 27 17.20 12.91 10.23
N TYR A 28 17.04 12.43 11.47
CA TYR A 28 16.69 13.31 12.59
C TYR A 28 17.79 14.33 12.91
N ALA A 29 19.07 13.94 12.79
CA ALA A 29 20.19 14.85 12.96
C ALA A 29 20.21 15.95 11.87
N GLU A 30 19.96 15.59 10.61
CA GLU A 30 19.87 16.55 9.50
C GLU A 30 18.68 17.49 9.64
N VAL A 31 17.50 16.98 10.00
CA VAL A 31 16.30 17.80 10.26
C VAL A 31 16.54 18.74 11.45
N LEU A 32 17.20 18.28 12.51
CA LEU A 32 17.53 19.12 13.65
C LEU A 32 18.49 20.25 13.22
N MET A 33 19.59 19.90 12.53
CA MET A 33 20.61 20.84 12.07
C MET A 33 20.07 21.85 11.05
N ALA A 34 19.16 21.45 10.16
CA ALA A 34 18.49 22.33 9.22
C ALA A 34 17.59 23.37 9.90
N ASN A 35 17.04 23.03 11.08
CA ASN A 35 16.15 23.90 11.84
C ASN A 35 16.87 24.75 12.92
N VAL A 36 18.15 24.49 13.20
CA VAL A 36 18.96 25.28 14.16
C VAL A 36 18.98 26.79 13.83
N PRO A 37 19.14 27.24 12.57
CA PRO A 37 19.11 28.67 12.26
C PRO A 37 17.77 29.34 12.57
N SER A 38 16.65 28.64 12.34
CA SER A 38 15.30 29.14 12.67
C SER A 38 15.09 29.21 14.18
N LEU A 39 15.54 28.18 14.92
CA LEU A 39 15.47 28.18 16.38
C LEU A 39 16.29 29.33 17.00
N ILE A 40 17.48 29.63 16.45
CA ILE A 40 18.31 30.75 16.90
C ILE A 40 17.65 32.10 16.58
N ALA A 41 17.00 32.23 15.41
CA ALA A 41 16.26 33.43 15.04
C ALA A 41 15.09 33.70 16.01
N ASP A 42 14.31 32.67 16.34
CA ASP A 42 13.18 32.79 17.29
C ASP A 42 13.65 33.12 18.72
N LEU A 43 14.75 32.51 19.17
CA LEU A 43 15.37 32.82 20.46
C LEU A 43 15.96 34.24 20.51
N SER A 44 16.51 34.73 19.39
CA SER A 44 17.01 36.10 19.30
C SER A 44 15.87 37.13 19.35
N SER A 45 14.74 36.85 18.70
CA SER A 45 13.52 37.67 18.77
C SER A 45 12.95 37.72 20.19
N ALA A 46 12.88 36.57 20.88
CA ALA A 46 12.46 36.49 22.28
C ALA A 46 13.39 37.28 23.22
N LYS A 47 14.71 37.28 22.96
CA LYS A 47 15.69 38.09 23.72
C LYS A 47 15.43 39.59 23.58
N TYR A 48 15.15 40.10 22.37
CA TYR A 48 14.84 41.52 22.17
C TYR A 48 13.50 41.92 22.78
N ALA A 49 12.48 41.05 22.73
CA ALA A 49 11.21 41.27 23.42
C ALA A 49 11.40 41.37 24.94
N PHE A 50 12.15 40.45 25.57
CA PHE A 50 12.45 40.49 27.00
C PHE A 50 13.24 41.74 27.43
N LEU A 51 14.21 42.18 26.62
CA LEU A 51 14.96 43.41 26.88
C LEU A 51 14.06 44.66 26.81
N SER A 52 13.07 44.69 25.91
CA SER A 52 12.13 45.82 25.79
C SER A 52 11.19 45.96 27.00
N PHE A 53 10.77 44.85 27.63
CA PHE A 53 9.98 44.89 28.87
C PHE A 53 10.79 45.39 30.07
N SER A 54 12.09 45.06 30.11
CA SER A 54 13.03 45.53 31.15
C SER A 54 13.29 47.04 31.05
N GLU A 55 13.39 47.57 29.84
CA GLU A 55 13.63 49.00 29.63
C GLU A 55 12.38 49.85 29.96
N LYS A 56 11.18 49.35 29.60
CA LYS A 56 9.91 49.99 29.93
C LYS A 56 9.68 50.08 31.44
N THR A 57 9.92 49.00 32.17
CA THR A 57 9.81 48.97 33.64
C THR A 57 10.85 49.86 34.32
N ARG A 58 12.09 49.92 33.82
CA ARG A 58 13.13 50.83 34.35
C ARG A 58 12.77 52.30 34.16
N ASN A 59 12.19 52.66 33.02
CA ASN A 59 11.77 54.04 32.75
C ASN A 59 10.55 54.45 33.59
N GLU A 60 9.62 53.54 33.82
CA GLU A 60 8.45 53.77 34.69
C GLU A 60 8.86 54.03 36.15
N VAL A 61 9.82 53.26 36.68
CA VAL A 61 10.37 53.48 38.04
C VAL A 61 11.07 54.84 38.16
N LYS A 62 11.82 55.26 37.13
CA LYS A 62 12.43 56.60 37.10
C LYS A 62 11.37 57.71 37.11
N GLN A 63 10.34 57.60 36.28
CA GLN A 63 9.25 58.59 36.24
C GLN A 63 8.52 58.68 37.58
N LYS A 64 8.18 57.54 38.19
CA LYS A 64 7.53 57.49 39.51
C LYS A 64 8.41 58.08 40.61
N SER A 65 9.72 57.81 40.62
CA SER A 65 10.67 58.41 41.56
C SER A 65 10.76 59.94 41.42
N THR A 66 10.77 60.43 40.17
CA THR A 66 10.83 61.87 39.88
C THR A 66 9.55 62.59 40.33
N LEU A 67 8.40 61.95 40.15
CA LEU A 67 7.10 62.46 40.61
C LEU A 67 7.04 62.55 42.14
N ILE A 68 7.51 61.54 42.86
CA ILE A 68 7.56 61.56 44.34
C ILE A 68 8.41 62.75 44.82
N GLN A 69 9.58 62.98 44.22
CA GLN A 69 10.42 64.13 44.58
C GLN A 69 9.73 65.47 44.30
N SER A 70 8.99 65.58 43.20
CA SER A 70 8.22 66.78 42.87
C SER A 70 7.10 67.03 43.91
N ILE A 71 6.34 66.00 44.26
CA ILE A 71 5.26 66.06 45.26
C ILE A 71 5.81 66.46 46.64
N SER A 72 6.94 65.88 47.06
CA SER A 72 7.58 66.24 48.32
C SER A 72 8.01 67.71 48.37
N ARG A 73 8.56 68.26 47.28
CA ARG A 73 8.92 69.69 47.22
C ARG A 73 7.70 70.60 47.28
N THR A 74 6.62 70.26 46.57
CA THR A 74 5.37 71.01 46.65
C THR A 74 4.76 70.96 48.05
N PHE A 75 4.81 69.81 48.72
CA PHE A 75 4.31 69.67 50.09
C PHE A 75 5.09 70.55 51.08
N ILE A 76 6.42 70.57 51.00
CA ILE A 76 7.26 71.45 51.82
C ILE A 76 6.94 72.93 51.54
N SER A 77 6.77 73.30 50.27
CA SER A 77 6.39 74.68 49.91
C SER A 77 5.03 75.08 50.49
N LEU A 78 4.06 74.17 50.50
CA LEU A 78 2.72 74.40 51.05
C LEU A 78 2.76 74.50 52.57
N GLN A 79 3.60 73.70 53.24
CA GLN A 79 3.83 73.77 54.67
C GLN A 79 4.49 75.09 55.10
N ASN A 80 5.46 75.57 54.31
CA ASN A 80 6.08 76.88 54.51
C ASN A 80 5.09 78.03 54.29
N ALA A 81 4.25 77.95 53.25
CA ALA A 81 3.17 78.92 53.02
C ALA A 81 2.18 78.97 54.19
N LYS A 82 1.82 77.81 54.75
CA LYS A 82 0.97 77.73 55.95
C LYS A 82 1.62 78.38 57.18
N GLN A 83 2.92 78.18 57.40
CA GLN A 83 3.64 78.86 58.49
C GLN A 83 3.68 80.38 58.28
N SER A 84 3.91 80.83 57.04
CA SER A 84 3.87 82.26 56.69
C SER A 84 2.49 82.87 56.90
N LEU A 85 1.42 82.15 56.60
CA LEU A 85 0.05 82.59 56.84
C LEU A 85 -0.23 82.73 58.34
N ASN A 86 0.17 81.77 59.16
CA ASN A 86 0.03 81.85 60.61
C ASN A 86 0.82 83.03 61.20
N ALA A 87 2.03 83.27 60.71
CA ALA A 87 2.84 84.43 61.11
C ALA A 87 2.17 85.75 60.71
N ALA A 88 1.63 85.83 59.48
CA ALA A 88 0.89 86.98 59.00
C ALA A 88 -0.41 87.22 59.79
N GLN A 89 -1.08 86.17 60.24
CA GLN A 89 -2.29 86.27 61.05
C GLN A 89 -1.97 86.78 62.47
N HIS A 90 -0.84 86.36 63.04
CA HIS A 90 -0.36 86.86 64.34
C HIS A 90 0.05 88.33 64.25
N THR A 91 0.76 88.74 63.19
CA THR A 91 1.09 90.16 62.99
C THR A 91 -0.16 91.00 62.71
N LEU A 92 -1.15 90.46 62.02
CA LEU A 92 -2.43 91.14 61.81
C LEU A 92 -3.19 91.35 63.13
N GLN A 93 -3.21 90.37 64.03
CA GLN A 93 -3.74 90.55 65.40
C GLN A 93 -2.95 91.59 66.21
N GLU A 94 -1.62 91.62 66.07
CA GLU A 94 -0.80 92.66 66.70
C GLU A 94 -1.10 94.06 66.13
N TYR A 95 -1.41 94.17 64.85
CA TYR A 95 -1.82 95.44 64.25
C TYR A 95 -3.25 95.82 64.63
N GLU A 96 -4.19 94.89 64.69
CA GLU A 96 -5.55 95.14 65.18
C GLU A 96 -5.54 95.65 66.62
N THR A 97 -4.74 95.03 67.50
CA THR A 97 -4.60 95.49 68.90
C THR A 97 -3.92 96.86 69.01
N LYS A 98 -2.96 97.17 68.13
CA LYS A 98 -2.37 98.52 68.02
C LYS A 98 -3.35 99.54 67.45
N LEU A 99 -4.20 99.15 66.50
CA LEU A 99 -5.20 100.02 65.87
C LEU A 99 -6.34 100.35 66.85
N VAL A 100 -6.77 99.41 67.68
CA VAL A 100 -7.73 99.66 68.77
C VAL A 100 -7.17 100.68 69.76
N ARG A 101 -5.87 100.58 70.10
CA ARG A 101 -5.17 101.56 70.96
C ARG A 101 -4.95 102.93 70.29
N ALA A 102 -4.83 102.97 68.97
CA ALA A 102 -4.64 104.19 68.18
C ALA A 102 -5.94 104.72 67.58
N SER A 103 -7.10 104.26 68.06
CA SER A 103 -8.39 104.72 67.58
C SER A 103 -8.51 106.24 67.82
N PRO A 104 -8.92 107.01 66.79
CA PRO A 104 -9.07 108.46 66.96
C PRO A 104 -10.12 108.76 68.04
N PRO A 105 -9.93 109.84 68.82
CA PRO A 105 -10.88 110.23 69.84
C PRO A 105 -12.27 110.48 69.23
N ALA A 106 -13.31 110.09 69.94
CA ALA A 106 -14.67 110.38 69.55
C ALA A 106 -15.01 111.82 69.94
N PHE A 107 -15.35 112.64 68.96
CA PHE A 107 -15.78 114.02 69.17
C PHE A 107 -17.30 114.07 69.27
N VAL A 108 -17.80 114.65 70.36
CA VAL A 108 -19.24 114.73 70.66
C VAL A 108 -19.59 116.10 71.20
N THR A 109 -20.82 116.53 70.94
CA THR A 109 -21.36 117.74 71.58
C THR A 109 -21.61 117.50 73.07
N SER A 110 -21.74 118.58 73.84
CA SER A 110 -22.08 118.50 75.27
C SER A 110 -23.43 117.79 75.53
N ALA A 111 -24.38 117.93 74.62
CA ALA A 111 -25.68 117.23 74.67
C ALA A 111 -25.53 115.73 74.41
N GLU A 112 -24.71 115.32 73.44
CA GLU A 112 -24.45 113.92 73.12
C GLU A 112 -23.63 113.22 74.22
N ALA A 113 -22.67 113.92 74.83
CA ALA A 113 -21.89 113.41 75.95
C ALA A 113 -22.78 113.08 77.17
N LEU A 114 -23.83 113.87 77.42
CA LEU A 114 -24.83 113.60 78.46
C LEU A 114 -25.68 112.35 78.16
N HIS A 115 -26.01 112.10 76.89
CA HIS A 115 -26.71 110.88 76.50
C HIS A 115 -25.84 109.62 76.64
N LEU A 116 -24.54 109.72 76.36
CA LEU A 116 -23.58 108.62 76.55
C LEU A 116 -23.34 108.29 78.03
N SER A 117 -23.28 109.32 78.88
CA SER A 117 -23.24 109.17 80.34
C SER A 117 -24.45 108.44 80.90
N ASN A 118 -25.63 108.62 80.30
CA ASN A 118 -26.87 107.98 80.75
C ASN A 118 -27.04 106.56 80.19
N ALA A 119 -26.47 106.27 79.01
CA ALA A 119 -26.45 104.92 78.43
C ALA A 119 -25.51 103.97 79.19
N SER A 120 -24.39 104.46 79.75
CA SER A 120 -23.47 103.62 80.55
C SER A 120 -23.96 103.33 81.98
N ALA A 121 -24.90 104.14 82.50
CA ALA A 121 -25.48 103.96 83.84
C ALA A 121 -26.61 102.93 83.89
N THR A 122 -27.10 102.43 82.75
CA THR A 122 -28.15 101.41 82.67
C THR A 122 -27.57 100.10 82.11
N GLY A 123 -26.62 99.52 82.85
CA GLY A 123 -26.10 98.18 82.56
C GLY A 123 -27.11 97.10 82.95
N GLY A 124 -27.76 96.48 81.97
CA GLY A 124 -28.56 95.26 82.14
C GLY A 124 -28.12 94.21 81.13
N GLY A 125 -27.38 93.20 81.59
CA GLY A 125 -27.13 91.98 80.82
C GLY A 125 -28.40 91.12 80.67
N PRO A 126 -28.40 90.15 79.75
CA PRO A 126 -28.18 88.79 80.23
C PRO A 126 -27.24 87.92 79.37
N SER A 127 -26.85 86.86 80.04
CA SER A 127 -25.94 85.74 79.76
C SER A 127 -26.44 84.69 78.75
N ALA A 128 -25.46 83.95 78.17
CA ALA A 128 -25.48 82.52 77.77
C ALA A 128 -26.45 82.10 76.64
N ASP A 129 -26.16 81.20 75.67
CA ASP A 129 -25.07 80.25 75.43
C ASP A 129 -25.05 79.83 73.93
N GLU A 130 -23.87 79.38 73.50
CA GLU A 130 -23.51 78.29 72.57
C GLU A 130 -24.23 78.01 71.21
N ASN A 131 -23.34 77.81 70.22
CA ASN A 131 -23.37 76.88 69.09
C ASN A 131 -24.11 77.23 67.78
N GLY A 132 -23.29 77.50 66.76
CA GLY A 132 -23.25 76.63 65.58
C GLY A 132 -23.84 77.17 64.27
N SER A 133 -22.94 77.48 63.33
CA SER A 133 -23.14 77.43 61.86
C SER A 133 -23.95 78.56 61.21
N VAL A 134 -23.22 79.50 60.58
CA VAL A 134 -23.76 80.34 59.49
C VAL A 134 -22.81 80.31 58.29
N SER A 135 -23.38 80.04 57.13
CA SER A 135 -23.06 80.76 55.89
C SER A 135 -24.37 81.10 55.18
N PRO A 136 -24.41 82.21 54.43
CA PRO A 136 -25.40 83.26 54.68
C PRO A 136 -26.36 83.45 53.51
N SER A 137 -27.58 83.91 53.77
CA SER A 137 -28.31 84.72 52.78
C SER A 137 -29.42 85.54 53.42
N TYR A 138 -29.60 86.72 52.82
CA TYR A 138 -30.69 87.70 52.94
C TYR A 138 -30.72 88.62 54.16
N SER A 139 -30.34 89.86 53.81
CA SER A 139 -30.52 91.10 54.54
C SER A 139 -32.00 91.45 54.66
N GLU A 140 -32.44 91.77 55.87
CA GLU A 140 -33.62 92.59 56.10
C GLU A 140 -33.25 93.72 57.06
N ALA A 141 -33.60 94.93 56.65
CA ALA A 141 -33.19 96.17 57.27
C ALA A 141 -33.89 96.37 58.61
N VAL A 142 -33.11 96.44 59.69
CA VAL A 142 -33.54 97.04 60.95
C VAL A 142 -32.55 98.14 61.29
N ALA A 143 -33.03 99.39 61.19
CA ALA A 143 -32.36 100.57 61.68
C ALA A 143 -32.15 100.44 63.18
N THR A 144 -30.90 100.32 63.63
CA THR A 144 -30.55 100.41 65.05
C THR A 144 -29.10 100.85 65.23
N ALA A 145 -28.95 102.13 65.54
CA ALA A 145 -27.85 102.82 66.24
C ALA A 145 -26.41 102.78 65.65
N PRO A 146 -25.63 103.88 65.76
CA PRO A 146 -24.23 103.88 65.35
C PRO A 146 -23.45 102.99 66.30
N ARG A 147 -23.05 101.82 65.82
CA ARG A 147 -22.21 100.83 66.55
C ARG A 147 -20.80 101.35 66.90
N ARG A 148 -20.46 102.60 66.57
CA ARG A 148 -19.17 103.25 66.91
C ARG A 148 -19.13 103.86 68.31
N LEU A 149 -20.27 104.08 68.98
CA LEU A 149 -20.29 104.73 70.30
C LEU A 149 -19.94 103.78 71.47
N VAL A 150 -19.80 102.48 71.23
CA VAL A 150 -19.57 101.45 72.28
C VAL A 150 -18.09 101.05 72.42
N ALA A 151 -17.20 101.57 71.56
CA ALA A 151 -15.76 101.28 71.63
C ALA A 151 -14.90 102.46 72.14
N ALA A 152 -15.52 103.51 72.68
CA ALA A 152 -14.79 104.61 73.29
C ALA A 152 -14.49 104.28 74.77
N SER A 153 -13.22 104.02 75.08
CA SER A 153 -12.72 104.21 76.44
C SER A 153 -13.06 105.65 76.89
N PRO A 154 -13.51 105.88 78.14
CA PRO A 154 -13.81 107.23 78.64
C PRO A 154 -12.60 108.19 78.57
N ASP A 155 -11.39 107.67 78.39
CA ASP A 155 -10.16 108.45 78.23
C ASP A 155 -9.97 109.07 76.83
N ASN A 156 -10.82 108.74 75.84
CA ASN A 156 -10.69 109.19 74.43
C ASN A 156 -11.93 109.95 73.92
N LEU A 157 -12.61 110.71 74.78
CA LEU A 157 -13.79 111.51 74.43
C LEU A 157 -13.47 113.02 74.50
N PHE A 158 -13.63 113.75 73.40
CA PHE A 158 -13.40 115.20 73.36
C PHE A 158 -14.71 115.94 73.12
N ILE A 159 -15.06 116.84 74.04
CA ILE A 159 -16.28 117.65 73.98
C ILE A 159 -15.95 118.95 73.25
N LEU A 160 -16.55 119.15 72.08
CA LEU A 160 -16.39 120.36 71.26
C LEU A 160 -17.66 121.21 71.27
N ASN A 161 -17.50 122.50 71.00
CA ASN A 161 -18.63 123.42 70.81
C ASN A 161 -19.33 123.14 69.46
N GLU A 162 -20.60 123.55 69.34
CA GLU A 162 -21.45 123.31 68.16
C GLU A 162 -20.86 123.86 66.84
N GLU A 163 -20.06 124.93 66.91
CA GLU A 163 -19.40 125.53 65.75
C GLU A 163 -18.13 124.76 65.33
N ASP A 164 -17.41 124.20 66.29
CA ASP A 164 -16.13 123.49 66.08
C ASP A 164 -16.35 122.02 65.65
N ILE A 165 -17.50 121.43 65.98
CA ILE A 165 -17.84 120.05 65.61
C ILE A 165 -18.39 119.92 64.19
N ARG A 166 -18.91 121.00 63.60
CA ARG A 166 -19.47 121.02 62.24
C ARG A 166 -18.49 120.53 61.16
N PRO A 167 -17.24 121.02 61.06
CA PRO A 167 -16.27 120.52 60.07
C PRO A 167 -15.89 119.05 60.31
N VAL A 168 -15.91 118.58 61.56
CA VAL A 168 -15.67 117.18 61.90
C VAL A 168 -16.82 116.30 61.40
N ARG A 169 -18.06 116.73 61.61
CA ARG A 169 -19.28 116.05 61.09
C ARG A 169 -19.30 116.01 59.57
N GLU A 170 -18.96 117.11 58.90
CA GLU A 170 -18.86 117.17 57.44
C GLU A 170 -17.79 116.21 56.90
N ALA A 171 -16.64 116.09 57.58
CA ALA A 171 -15.59 115.13 57.24
C ALA A 171 -15.99 113.68 57.52
N GLU A 172 -16.70 113.41 58.62
CA GLU A 172 -17.28 112.09 58.93
C GLU A 172 -18.30 111.68 57.88
N GLU A 173 -19.21 112.57 57.46
CA GLU A 173 -20.20 112.31 56.42
C GLU A 173 -19.52 112.09 55.04
N ALA A 174 -18.47 112.84 54.72
CA ALA A 174 -17.66 112.62 53.53
C ALA A 174 -16.96 111.25 53.57
N HIS A 175 -16.41 110.86 54.72
CA HIS A 175 -15.80 109.55 54.92
C HIS A 175 -16.82 108.41 54.87
N GLU A 176 -18.03 108.60 55.39
CA GLU A 176 -19.13 107.63 55.26
C GLU A 176 -19.56 107.46 53.79
N LYS A 177 -19.65 108.55 53.02
CA LYS A 177 -19.91 108.50 51.57
C LYS A 177 -18.80 107.77 50.82
N GLU A 178 -17.55 108.04 51.17
CA GLU A 178 -16.38 107.40 50.55
C GLU A 178 -16.30 105.91 50.90
N THR A 179 -16.53 105.54 52.17
CA THR A 179 -16.58 104.14 52.60
C THR A 179 -17.76 103.38 51.98
N ALA A 180 -18.92 104.01 51.81
CA ALA A 180 -20.04 103.44 51.06
C ALA A 180 -19.69 103.24 49.57
N ALA A 181 -18.98 104.19 48.95
CA ALA A 181 -18.50 104.07 47.57
C ALA A 181 -17.47 102.93 47.44
N TYR A 182 -16.51 102.84 48.36
CA TYR A 182 -15.55 101.73 48.41
C TYR A 182 -16.25 100.37 48.63
N ALA A 183 -17.27 100.30 49.48
CA ALA A 183 -18.07 99.09 49.66
C ALA A 183 -18.83 98.72 48.37
N GLY A 184 -19.31 99.71 47.61
CA GLY A 184 -19.91 99.50 46.29
C GLY A 184 -18.92 98.94 45.27
N ILE A 185 -17.70 99.51 45.23
CA ILE A 185 -16.61 99.04 44.35
C ILE A 185 -16.17 97.63 44.75
N ALA A 186 -15.99 97.35 46.04
CA ALA A 186 -15.61 96.02 46.52
C ALA A 186 -16.65 94.94 46.13
N LYS A 187 -17.94 95.26 46.25
CA LYS A 187 -19.02 94.36 45.76
C LYS A 187 -18.91 94.13 44.25
N ALA A 188 -18.68 95.17 43.46
CA ALA A 188 -18.51 95.04 42.02
C ALA A 188 -17.28 94.19 41.65
N CYS A 189 -16.14 94.39 42.34
CA CYS A 189 -14.94 93.58 42.16
C CYS A 189 -15.23 92.10 42.48
N ASN A 190 -15.88 91.80 43.59
CA ASN A 190 -16.23 90.42 43.95
C ASN A 190 -17.14 89.77 42.89
N THR A 191 -18.15 90.50 42.38
CA THR A 191 -19.01 89.97 41.30
C THR A 191 -18.24 89.72 40.00
N MET A 192 -17.23 90.53 39.72
CA MET A 192 -16.37 90.35 38.55
C MET A 192 -15.43 89.15 38.73
N GLU A 193 -14.86 88.97 39.92
CA GLU A 193 -14.05 87.80 40.29
C GLU A 193 -14.86 86.50 40.18
N ASP A 194 -16.08 86.46 40.70
CA ASP A 194 -17.00 85.31 40.58
C ASP A 194 -17.32 84.99 39.10
N ALA A 195 -17.49 86.03 38.26
CA ALA A 195 -17.75 85.85 36.83
C ALA A 195 -16.50 85.34 36.09
N LEU A 196 -15.31 85.82 36.47
CA LEU A 196 -14.04 85.34 35.94
C LEU A 196 -13.81 83.87 36.31
N GLU A 197 -14.06 83.49 37.56
CA GLU A 197 -13.91 82.11 38.03
C GLU A 197 -14.84 81.16 37.27
N LYS A 198 -16.12 81.54 37.08
CA LYS A 198 -17.06 80.79 36.24
C LYS A 198 -16.58 80.63 34.79
N ALA A 199 -16.04 81.69 34.20
CA ALA A 199 -15.49 81.63 32.84
C ALA A 199 -14.25 80.74 32.76
N GLN A 200 -13.37 80.77 33.77
CA GLN A 200 -12.21 79.88 33.85
C GLN A 200 -12.64 78.41 33.98
N ASP A 201 -13.63 78.12 34.80
CA ASP A 201 -14.19 76.76 34.94
C ASP A 201 -14.80 76.27 33.62
N GLN A 202 -15.56 77.11 32.92
CA GLN A 202 -16.11 76.77 31.60
C GLN A 202 -15.01 76.50 30.57
N CYS A 203 -13.96 77.33 30.55
CA CYS A 203 -12.79 77.12 29.69
C CYS A 203 -12.05 75.82 30.03
N ARG A 204 -11.92 75.48 31.32
CA ARG A 204 -11.31 74.22 31.77
C ARG A 204 -12.12 73.01 31.27
N VAL A 205 -13.43 73.00 31.50
CA VAL A 205 -14.32 71.92 31.07
C VAL A 205 -14.31 71.76 29.55
N MET A 206 -14.35 72.86 28.80
CA MET A 206 -14.27 72.82 27.34
C MET A 206 -12.91 72.27 26.86
N THR A 207 -11.81 72.64 27.52
CA THR A 207 -10.47 72.14 27.20
C THR A 207 -10.37 70.64 27.47
N GLU A 208 -10.88 70.17 28.61
CA GLU A 208 -10.95 68.74 28.95
C GLU A 208 -11.79 67.97 27.93
N HIS A 209 -12.93 68.52 27.52
CA HIS A 209 -13.79 67.91 26.50
C HIS A 209 -13.09 67.80 25.13
N VAL A 210 -12.44 68.87 24.66
CA VAL A 210 -11.70 68.87 23.40
C VAL A 210 -10.52 67.89 23.45
N GLN A 211 -9.82 67.82 24.59
CA GLN A 211 -8.77 66.81 24.78
C GLN A 211 -9.34 65.39 24.74
N GLY A 212 -10.47 65.15 25.39
CA GLY A 212 -11.18 63.87 25.33
C GLY A 212 -11.51 63.45 23.90
N LEU A 213 -12.13 64.34 23.12
CA LEU A 213 -12.44 64.10 21.71
C LEU A 213 -11.20 63.83 20.87
N LYS A 214 -10.08 64.51 21.16
CA LYS A 214 -8.81 64.27 20.47
C LYS A 214 -8.32 62.84 20.73
N TRP A 215 -8.37 62.37 21.98
CA TRP A 215 -7.95 61.00 22.32
C TRP A 215 -8.83 59.95 21.67
N GLU A 216 -10.16 60.15 21.67
CA GLU A 216 -11.11 59.27 20.99
C GLU A 216 -10.84 59.23 19.48
N TYR A 217 -10.59 60.39 18.86
CA TYR A 217 -10.22 60.46 17.44
C TYR A 217 -8.92 59.69 17.16
N ASP A 218 -7.88 59.91 17.97
CA ASP A 218 -6.59 59.23 17.80
C ASP A 218 -6.73 57.72 17.98
N GLU A 219 -7.56 57.26 18.91
CA GLU A 219 -7.87 55.83 19.10
C GLU A 219 -8.56 55.23 17.87
N VAL A 220 -9.63 55.87 17.38
CA VAL A 220 -10.36 55.42 16.19
C VAL A 220 -9.47 55.42 14.95
N TYR A 221 -8.66 56.48 14.77
CA TYR A 221 -7.73 56.59 13.66
C TYR A 221 -6.68 55.48 13.67
N ASN A 222 -6.10 55.19 14.84
CA ASN A 222 -5.11 54.14 14.99
C ASN A 222 -5.72 52.75 14.73
N SER A 223 -6.91 52.49 15.26
CA SER A 223 -7.68 51.27 15.01
C SER A 223 -8.00 51.09 13.52
N TRP A 224 -8.44 52.14 12.84
CA TRP A 224 -8.67 52.12 11.40
C TRP A 224 -7.40 51.81 10.60
N LYS A 225 -6.27 52.45 10.94
CA LYS A 225 -4.98 52.15 10.29
C LYS A 225 -4.49 50.72 10.53
N CYS A 226 -4.75 50.16 11.71
CA CYS A 226 -4.45 48.75 11.99
C CYS A 226 -5.31 47.83 11.11
N ALA A 227 -6.62 48.08 11.04
CA ALA A 227 -7.52 47.32 10.18
C ALA A 227 -7.16 47.43 8.68
N GLU A 228 -6.70 48.59 8.22
CA GLU A 228 -6.23 48.77 6.84
C GLU A 228 -5.00 47.90 6.54
N ARG A 229 -4.03 47.83 7.47
CA ARG A 229 -2.86 46.94 7.38
C ARG A 229 -3.27 45.48 7.38
N GLU A 230 -4.18 45.07 8.26
CA GLU A 230 -4.70 43.69 8.29
C GLU A 230 -5.38 43.31 6.97
N ARG A 231 -6.19 44.20 6.40
CA ARG A 231 -6.81 43.99 5.08
C ARG A 231 -5.79 43.85 3.97
N GLN A 232 -4.65 44.54 4.06
CA GLN A 232 -3.56 44.36 3.10
C GLN A 232 -2.91 42.98 3.25
N ILE A 233 -2.65 42.54 4.48
CA ILE A 233 -2.09 41.20 4.75
C ILE A 233 -3.04 40.11 4.25
N VAL A 234 -4.34 40.23 4.53
CA VAL A 234 -5.34 39.25 4.06
C VAL A 234 -5.40 39.19 2.53
N ARG A 235 -5.21 40.31 1.83
CA ARG A 235 -5.13 40.34 0.36
C ARG A 235 -3.92 39.54 -0.13
N VAL A 236 -2.73 39.80 0.42
CA VAL A 236 -1.49 39.07 0.06
C VAL A 236 -1.66 37.57 0.33
N MET A 237 -2.17 37.20 1.49
CA MET A 237 -2.41 35.79 1.84
C MET A 237 -3.40 35.11 0.88
N ARG A 238 -4.42 35.83 0.41
CA ARG A 238 -5.38 35.30 -0.57
C ARG A 238 -4.72 35.07 -1.93
N ASP A 239 -3.86 35.98 -2.37
CA ASP A 239 -3.14 35.87 -3.63
C ASP A 239 -2.13 34.70 -3.56
N GLU A 240 -1.36 34.58 -2.47
CA GLU A 240 -0.48 33.42 -2.25
C GLU A 240 -1.25 32.09 -2.25
N LEU A 241 -2.43 32.04 -1.62
CA LEU A 241 -3.27 30.84 -1.65
C LEU A 241 -3.82 30.52 -3.04
N LYS A 242 -4.01 31.52 -3.90
CA LYS A 242 -4.40 31.31 -5.30
C LYS A 242 -3.24 30.73 -6.09
N ASP A 243 -2.03 31.27 -5.91
CA ASP A 243 -0.83 30.79 -6.59
C ASP A 243 -0.45 29.38 -6.16
N ARG A 244 -0.49 29.09 -4.85
CA ARG A 244 -0.29 27.72 -4.33
C ARG A 244 -1.29 26.73 -4.90
N ARG A 245 -2.55 27.14 -5.06
CA ARG A 245 -3.57 26.28 -5.70
C ARG A 245 -3.25 26.04 -7.17
N ALA A 246 -2.80 27.05 -7.91
CA ALA A 246 -2.38 26.89 -9.30
C ALA A 246 -1.21 25.90 -9.42
N ILE A 247 -0.17 26.05 -8.58
CA ILE A 247 0.98 25.14 -8.52
C ILE A 247 0.53 23.70 -8.22
N MET A 248 -0.34 23.51 -7.22
CA MET A 248 -0.87 22.17 -6.91
C MET A 248 -1.65 21.58 -8.08
N THR A 249 -2.48 22.37 -8.77
CA THR A 249 -3.22 21.85 -9.93
C THR A 249 -2.30 21.46 -11.08
N GLU A 250 -1.25 22.23 -11.35
CA GLU A 250 -0.24 21.92 -12.36
C GLU A 250 0.55 20.67 -11.98
N ALA A 251 0.98 20.55 -10.73
CA ALA A 251 1.67 19.37 -10.22
C ALA A 251 0.81 18.12 -10.33
N CYS A 252 -0.48 18.20 -9.96
CA CYS A 252 -1.41 17.08 -10.10
C CYS A 252 -1.63 16.69 -11.58
N GLN A 253 -1.69 17.66 -12.49
CA GLN A 253 -1.77 17.36 -13.93
C GLN A 253 -0.48 16.72 -14.44
N GLY A 254 0.69 17.22 -14.02
CA GLY A 254 1.99 16.65 -14.36
C GLY A 254 2.13 15.20 -13.88
N LEU A 255 1.71 14.91 -12.65
CA LEU A 255 1.70 13.54 -12.11
C LEU A 255 0.83 12.60 -12.93
N LYS A 256 -0.38 13.00 -13.31
CA LYS A 256 -1.26 12.19 -14.16
C LYS A 256 -0.63 11.88 -15.52
N VAL A 257 -0.01 12.88 -16.15
CA VAL A 257 0.68 12.68 -17.44
C VAL A 257 1.84 11.69 -17.31
N ILE A 258 2.56 11.71 -16.19
CA ILE A 258 3.63 10.74 -15.93
C ILE A 258 3.04 9.35 -15.69
N GLU A 259 2.00 9.23 -14.86
CA GLU A 259 1.30 7.98 -14.59
C GLU A 259 0.77 7.33 -15.87
N ASP A 260 0.08 8.10 -16.73
CA ASP A 260 -0.44 7.63 -18.01
C ASP A 260 0.69 7.12 -18.93
N LYS A 261 1.84 7.82 -18.95
CA LYS A 261 3.02 7.39 -19.73
C LYS A 261 3.64 6.11 -19.18
N CYS A 262 3.76 5.99 -17.85
CA CYS A 262 4.28 4.78 -17.21
C CYS A 262 3.37 3.59 -17.51
N LEU A 263 2.05 3.75 -17.36
CA LEU A 263 1.08 2.69 -17.68
C LEU A 263 1.14 2.27 -19.16
N ALA A 264 1.31 3.23 -20.08
CA ALA A 264 1.48 2.93 -21.50
C ALA A 264 2.76 2.13 -21.77
N GLN A 265 3.88 2.53 -21.16
CA GLN A 265 5.16 1.82 -21.29
C GLN A 265 5.11 0.42 -20.67
N GLU A 266 4.50 0.27 -19.49
CA GLU A 266 4.30 -1.03 -18.86
C GLU A 266 3.44 -1.94 -19.73
N SER A 267 2.37 -1.41 -20.33
CA SER A 267 1.51 -2.16 -21.23
C SER A 267 2.26 -2.61 -22.49
N GLU A 268 3.05 -1.72 -23.10
CA GLU A 268 3.90 -2.04 -24.27
C GLU A 268 4.89 -3.16 -23.94
N ILE A 269 5.57 -3.08 -22.79
CA ILE A 269 6.49 -4.13 -22.32
C ILE A 269 5.77 -5.47 -22.13
N ILE A 270 4.59 -5.47 -21.52
CA ILE A 270 3.80 -6.69 -21.31
C ILE A 270 3.37 -7.27 -22.66
N GLU A 271 2.90 -6.43 -23.60
CA GLU A 271 2.52 -6.86 -24.95
C GLU A 271 3.69 -7.49 -25.69
N ASP A 272 4.89 -6.90 -25.62
CA ASP A 272 6.11 -7.44 -26.21
C ASP A 272 6.50 -8.80 -25.59
N PHE A 273 6.44 -8.94 -24.27
CA PHE A 273 6.71 -10.21 -23.59
C PHE A 273 5.69 -11.28 -23.96
N MET A 274 4.41 -10.93 -24.05
CA MET A 274 3.34 -11.84 -24.49
C MET A 274 3.56 -12.29 -25.93
N ALA A 275 3.91 -11.37 -26.83
CA ALA A 275 4.23 -11.69 -28.22
C ALA A 275 5.44 -12.63 -28.32
N HIS A 276 6.49 -12.40 -27.52
CA HIS A 276 7.65 -13.28 -27.46
C HIS A 276 7.29 -14.68 -26.95
N ALA A 277 6.53 -14.77 -25.85
CA ALA A 277 6.09 -16.04 -25.30
C ALA A 277 5.22 -16.84 -26.28
N HIS A 278 4.32 -16.17 -27.02
CA HIS A 278 3.53 -16.82 -28.07
C HIS A 278 4.41 -17.33 -29.22
N ALA A 279 5.41 -16.56 -29.65
CA ALA A 279 6.34 -17.01 -30.67
C ALA A 279 7.15 -18.23 -30.21
N GLU A 280 7.62 -18.25 -28.96
CA GLU A 280 8.29 -19.43 -28.37
C GLU A 280 7.36 -20.64 -28.29
N GLU A 281 6.11 -20.45 -27.89
CA GLU A 281 5.09 -21.51 -27.84
C GLU A 281 4.86 -22.12 -29.24
N GLU A 282 4.75 -21.29 -30.27
CA GLU A 282 4.61 -21.74 -31.66
C GLU A 282 5.84 -22.51 -32.15
N LEU A 283 7.05 -22.04 -31.83
CA LEU A 283 8.29 -22.75 -32.15
C LEU A 283 8.35 -24.12 -31.47
N ILE A 284 8.08 -24.19 -30.17
CA ILE A 284 8.07 -25.46 -29.41
C ILE A 284 7.00 -26.41 -29.98
N ARG A 285 5.81 -25.89 -30.31
CA ARG A 285 4.74 -26.69 -30.91
C ARG A 285 5.17 -27.28 -32.25
N ALA A 286 5.80 -26.49 -33.12
CA ALA A 286 6.32 -26.95 -34.40
C ALA A 286 7.41 -28.03 -34.23
N GLU A 287 8.34 -27.85 -33.27
CA GLU A 287 9.36 -28.85 -32.96
C GLU A 287 8.76 -30.16 -32.44
N LEU A 288 7.77 -30.08 -31.53
CA LEU A 288 7.08 -31.26 -31.00
C LEU A 288 6.33 -32.00 -32.11
N GLN A 289 5.69 -31.28 -33.03
CA GLN A 289 5.02 -31.88 -34.17
C GLN A 289 6.01 -32.60 -35.11
N ALA A 290 7.16 -31.98 -35.39
CA ALA A 290 8.21 -32.59 -36.20
C ALA A 290 8.80 -33.85 -35.54
N LYS A 291 9.06 -33.80 -34.23
CA LYS A 291 9.51 -34.98 -33.44
C LYS A 291 8.46 -36.07 -33.45
N ARG A 292 7.18 -35.73 -33.29
CA ARG A 292 6.07 -36.69 -33.37
C ARG A 292 6.01 -37.38 -34.73
N SER A 293 6.04 -36.62 -35.83
CA SER A 293 6.01 -37.22 -37.17
C SER A 293 7.21 -38.13 -37.42
N ARG A 294 8.40 -37.75 -36.92
CA ARG A 294 9.60 -38.58 -37.01
C ARG A 294 9.43 -39.89 -36.23
N ASN A 295 8.96 -39.83 -34.99
CA ASN A 295 8.75 -41.01 -34.16
C ASN A 295 7.66 -41.92 -34.74
N GLU A 296 6.62 -41.36 -35.35
CA GLU A 296 5.58 -42.13 -36.06
C GLU A 296 6.18 -42.89 -37.26
N LEU A 297 7.05 -42.24 -38.04
CA LEU A 297 7.77 -42.90 -39.14
C LEU A 297 8.72 -44.00 -38.63
N GLU A 298 9.48 -43.73 -37.56
CA GLU A 298 10.37 -44.72 -36.94
C GLU A 298 9.57 -45.92 -36.40
N LEU A 299 8.42 -45.69 -35.77
CA LEU A 299 7.53 -46.75 -35.31
C LEU A 299 7.02 -47.62 -36.46
N VAL A 300 6.58 -46.99 -37.57
CA VAL A 300 6.14 -47.72 -38.78
C VAL A 300 7.29 -48.54 -39.36
N ALA A 301 8.50 -47.98 -39.41
CA ALA A 301 9.68 -48.71 -39.88
C ALA A 301 9.99 -49.93 -38.99
N TYR A 302 9.91 -49.80 -37.66
CA TYR A 302 10.06 -50.94 -36.75
C TYR A 302 8.97 -51.99 -36.93
N GLN A 303 7.73 -51.58 -37.15
CA GLN A 303 6.62 -52.52 -37.42
C GLN A 303 6.81 -53.28 -38.74
N ILE A 304 7.32 -52.61 -39.79
CA ILE A 304 7.67 -53.25 -41.06
C ILE A 304 8.80 -54.26 -40.84
N ALA A 305 9.90 -53.84 -40.22
CA ALA A 305 11.05 -54.71 -39.94
C ALA A 305 10.66 -55.93 -39.10
N TYR A 306 9.77 -55.77 -38.12
CA TYR A 306 9.23 -56.88 -37.33
C TYR A 306 8.44 -57.87 -38.19
N LYS A 307 7.57 -57.38 -39.09
CA LYS A 307 6.79 -58.23 -40.00
C LYS A 307 7.69 -58.94 -41.02
N GLU A 308 8.73 -58.27 -41.52
CA GLU A 308 9.72 -58.88 -42.40
C GLU A 308 10.46 -60.02 -41.70
N GLN A 309 10.94 -59.80 -40.47
CA GLN A 309 11.57 -60.86 -39.67
C GLN A 309 10.60 -62.01 -39.39
N GLN A 310 9.33 -61.73 -39.12
CA GLN A 310 8.32 -62.77 -38.94
C GLN A 310 8.13 -63.59 -40.22
N ALA A 311 8.04 -62.94 -41.39
CA ALA A 311 7.94 -63.61 -42.68
C ALA A 311 9.19 -64.45 -42.99
N GLU A 312 10.39 -63.96 -42.68
CA GLU A 312 11.63 -64.73 -42.81
C GLU A 312 11.62 -65.97 -41.92
N VAL A 313 11.22 -65.85 -40.66
CA VAL A 313 11.09 -66.99 -39.73
C VAL A 313 10.07 -68.00 -40.25
N GLU A 314 8.94 -67.56 -40.78
CA GLU A 314 7.93 -68.44 -41.38
C GLU A 314 8.48 -69.17 -42.61
N SER A 315 9.21 -68.47 -43.49
CA SER A 315 9.86 -69.09 -44.67
C SER A 315 10.93 -70.14 -44.27
N LEU A 316 11.71 -69.86 -43.22
CA LEU A 316 12.68 -70.81 -42.68
C LEU A 316 11.99 -72.02 -42.05
N ARG A 317 10.87 -71.82 -41.34
CA ARG A 317 10.06 -72.92 -40.81
C ARG A 317 9.53 -73.81 -41.93
N GLU A 318 9.05 -73.24 -43.03
CA GLU A 318 8.62 -73.99 -44.21
C GLU A 318 9.75 -74.77 -44.86
N ARG A 319 10.92 -74.15 -45.04
CA ARG A 319 12.11 -74.83 -45.57
C ARG A 319 12.57 -75.98 -44.67
N CYS A 320 12.54 -75.79 -43.35
CA CYS A 320 12.82 -76.86 -42.39
C CYS A 320 11.80 -78.01 -42.47
N LYS A 321 10.51 -77.70 -42.67
CA LYS A 321 9.48 -78.75 -42.90
C LYS A 321 9.79 -79.54 -44.16
N LEU A 322 10.16 -78.87 -45.25
CA LEU A 322 10.51 -79.51 -46.52
C LEU A 322 11.77 -80.37 -46.39
N LEU A 323 12.83 -79.88 -45.74
CA LEU A 323 14.04 -80.66 -45.48
C LEU A 323 13.75 -81.90 -44.63
N ARG A 324 12.89 -81.79 -43.61
CA ARG A 324 12.45 -82.96 -42.83
C ARG A 324 11.65 -83.96 -43.67
N ALA A 325 10.85 -83.50 -44.63
CA ALA A 325 10.15 -84.39 -45.56
C ALA A 325 11.16 -85.13 -46.45
N HIS A 326 12.10 -84.41 -47.07
CA HIS A 326 13.16 -85.02 -47.89
C HIS A 326 14.02 -86.00 -47.08
N GLN A 327 14.33 -85.69 -45.82
CA GLN A 327 15.04 -86.61 -44.94
C GLN A 327 14.26 -87.92 -44.75
N ARG A 328 12.94 -87.86 -44.51
CA ARG A 328 12.11 -89.06 -44.41
C ARG A 328 12.08 -89.84 -45.73
N ASP A 329 11.99 -89.16 -46.87
CA ASP A 329 12.01 -89.81 -48.18
C ASP A 329 13.35 -90.54 -48.42
N LEU A 330 14.46 -89.92 -48.04
CA LEU A 330 15.79 -90.55 -48.07
C LEU A 330 15.88 -91.74 -47.10
N GLU A 331 15.31 -91.65 -45.90
CA GLU A 331 15.24 -92.76 -44.95
C GLU A 331 14.40 -93.93 -45.53
N VAL A 332 13.30 -93.64 -46.23
CA VAL A 332 12.49 -94.64 -46.95
C VAL A 332 13.29 -95.28 -48.08
N LEU A 333 13.98 -94.48 -48.90
CA LEU A 333 14.83 -95.00 -49.98
C LEU A 333 15.98 -95.85 -49.44
N ALA A 334 16.64 -95.43 -48.36
CA ALA A 334 17.69 -96.21 -47.72
C ALA A 334 17.16 -97.56 -47.20
N LYS A 335 15.97 -97.58 -46.59
CA LYS A 335 15.30 -98.82 -46.18
C LYS A 335 14.93 -99.70 -47.38
N LYS A 336 14.44 -99.13 -48.48
CA LYS A 336 14.16 -99.87 -49.72
C LYS A 336 15.44 -100.49 -50.31
N GLN A 337 16.52 -99.72 -50.38
CA GLN A 337 17.82 -100.22 -50.85
C GLN A 337 18.34 -101.33 -49.92
N GLN A 338 18.18 -101.21 -48.61
CA GLN A 338 18.56 -102.27 -47.66
C GLN A 338 17.76 -103.56 -47.92
N LEU A 339 16.46 -103.45 -48.21
CA LEU A 339 15.61 -104.60 -48.59
C LEU A 339 16.09 -105.22 -49.90
N GLU A 340 16.35 -104.41 -50.93
CA GLU A 340 16.89 -104.88 -52.21
C GLU A 340 18.27 -105.57 -52.05
N GLU A 341 19.12 -105.06 -51.16
CA GLU A 341 20.41 -105.70 -50.83
C GLU A 341 20.22 -107.03 -50.10
N THR A 342 19.26 -107.12 -49.17
CA THR A 342 18.90 -108.40 -48.54
C THR A 342 18.36 -109.38 -49.55
N ASP A 343 17.49 -108.94 -50.46
CA ASP A 343 16.90 -109.78 -51.52
C ASP A 343 17.98 -110.25 -52.50
N ARG A 344 18.89 -109.37 -52.94
CA ARG A 344 20.06 -109.77 -53.75
C ARG A 344 20.95 -110.77 -53.03
N ASN A 345 21.16 -110.62 -51.73
CA ASN A 345 21.95 -111.55 -50.94
C ASN A 345 21.24 -112.91 -50.78
N CYS A 346 19.92 -112.91 -50.58
CA CYS A 346 19.08 -114.12 -50.57
C CYS A 346 19.12 -114.84 -51.93
N LEU A 347 18.92 -114.11 -53.03
CA LEU A 347 19.04 -114.63 -54.39
C LEU A 347 20.44 -115.18 -54.67
N ARG A 348 21.50 -114.47 -54.26
CA ARG A 348 22.88 -114.96 -54.41
C ARG A 348 23.11 -116.24 -53.61
N LYS A 349 22.58 -116.36 -52.38
CA LYS A 349 22.63 -117.61 -51.60
C LYS A 349 21.89 -118.75 -52.33
N LEU A 350 20.66 -118.51 -52.79
CA LEU A 350 19.87 -119.49 -53.53
C LEU A 350 20.60 -119.96 -54.81
N VAL A 351 21.19 -119.02 -55.56
CA VAL A 351 21.98 -119.32 -56.77
C VAL A 351 23.24 -120.12 -56.44
N MET A 352 23.94 -119.79 -55.33
CA MET A 352 25.11 -120.56 -54.90
C MET A 352 24.73 -121.96 -54.40
N GLU A 353 23.61 -122.10 -53.68
CA GLU A 353 23.09 -123.42 -53.25
C GLU A 353 22.66 -124.26 -54.46
N THR A 354 22.02 -123.65 -55.47
CA THR A 354 21.66 -124.34 -56.72
C THR A 354 22.87 -124.67 -57.59
N LEU A 355 23.92 -123.85 -57.60
CA LEU A 355 25.17 -124.13 -58.34
C LEU A 355 26.09 -125.14 -57.62
N MET A 356 26.05 -125.21 -56.29
CA MET A 356 26.79 -126.22 -55.50
C MET A 356 26.15 -127.63 -55.60
N LEU A 357 25.01 -127.78 -56.28
CA LEU A 357 24.40 -129.06 -56.65
C LEU A 357 24.93 -129.59 -58.00
N THR A 358 26.25 -129.65 -58.19
CA THR A 358 26.87 -130.39 -59.31
C THR A 358 27.46 -131.73 -58.82
N PRO A 359 26.81 -132.88 -59.11
CA PRO A 359 27.29 -134.20 -58.70
C PRO A 359 28.39 -134.72 -59.65
N SER A 360 29.53 -135.09 -59.07
CA SER A 360 30.53 -135.92 -59.72
C SER A 360 30.00 -137.33 -59.97
N LYS A 361 30.32 -137.87 -61.15
CA LYS A 361 30.28 -139.27 -61.60
C LYS A 361 29.44 -140.23 -60.73
N HIS A 362 28.26 -140.63 -61.21
CA HIS A 362 27.75 -142.02 -61.36
C HIS A 362 26.22 -142.01 -61.54
N GLY A 363 25.73 -142.58 -62.66
CA GLY A 363 24.46 -143.32 -62.73
C GLY A 363 23.11 -142.59 -62.64
N LYS A 364 22.38 -142.58 -63.77
CA LYS A 364 20.92 -142.52 -63.96
C LYS A 364 20.14 -141.45 -63.17
N ALA A 365 19.79 -140.37 -63.87
CA ALA A 365 18.97 -139.25 -63.43
C ALA A 365 17.47 -139.48 -63.67
N GLU A 366 16.91 -140.55 -63.08
CA GLU A 366 15.46 -140.81 -63.18
C GLU A 366 14.69 -140.80 -61.84
N ASP A 367 15.33 -140.61 -60.67
CA ASP A 367 14.62 -140.50 -59.38
C ASP A 367 15.29 -139.51 -58.41
N ARG A 368 15.12 -138.19 -58.59
CA ARG A 368 15.46 -137.20 -57.55
C ARG A 368 14.30 -136.24 -57.32
N GLU A 369 13.45 -136.58 -56.36
CA GLU A 369 12.42 -135.70 -55.83
C GLU A 369 13.05 -134.57 -54.99
N LEU A 370 12.51 -133.35 -55.12
CA LEU A 370 12.91 -132.17 -54.32
C LEU A 370 12.58 -132.39 -52.84
N THR A 371 13.47 -132.00 -51.93
CA THR A 371 13.22 -132.07 -50.48
C THR A 371 12.07 -131.13 -50.07
N ALA A 372 11.32 -131.50 -49.03
CA ALA A 372 10.11 -130.77 -48.58
C ALA A 372 10.37 -129.29 -48.24
N GLU A 373 11.57 -128.95 -47.75
CA GLU A 373 11.98 -127.57 -47.48
C GLU A 373 12.21 -126.75 -48.77
N GLN A 374 12.76 -127.37 -49.81
CA GLN A 374 12.98 -126.74 -51.12
C GLN A 374 11.66 -126.56 -51.89
N GLN A 375 10.70 -127.48 -51.73
CA GLN A 375 9.34 -127.29 -52.24
C GLN A 375 8.59 -126.16 -51.51
N GLY A 376 8.84 -125.97 -50.21
CA GLY A 376 8.29 -124.86 -49.44
C GLY A 376 8.79 -123.49 -49.90
N GLN A 377 10.08 -123.37 -50.21
CA GLN A 377 10.68 -122.13 -50.70
C GLN A 377 10.23 -121.77 -52.12
N VAL A 378 10.14 -122.74 -53.03
CA VAL A 378 9.62 -122.50 -54.39
C VAL A 378 8.14 -122.12 -54.38
N ARG A 379 7.35 -122.67 -53.43
CA ARG A 379 5.94 -122.30 -53.21
C ARG A 379 5.73 -120.87 -52.74
N ASN A 380 6.62 -120.35 -51.91
CA ASN A 380 6.47 -119.03 -51.30
C ASN A 380 7.13 -117.92 -52.13
N ASP A 381 8.27 -118.18 -52.78
CA ASP A 381 9.07 -117.13 -53.42
C ASP A 381 8.83 -117.00 -54.94
N HIS A 382 8.25 -118.03 -55.58
CA HIS A 382 8.04 -118.06 -57.03
C HIS A 382 6.66 -118.61 -57.41
N LEU A 383 5.65 -117.75 -57.28
CA LEU A 383 4.24 -118.05 -57.60
C LEU A 383 4.07 -118.65 -59.01
N LEU A 384 4.75 -118.07 -60.02
CA LEU A 384 4.76 -118.54 -61.42
C LEU A 384 5.36 -119.94 -61.59
N VAL A 385 6.44 -120.24 -60.86
CA VAL A 385 7.13 -121.54 -60.93
C VAL A 385 6.28 -122.63 -60.26
N SER A 386 5.60 -122.28 -59.17
CA SER A 386 4.68 -123.19 -58.47
C SER A 386 3.43 -123.52 -59.28
N LEU A 387 2.90 -122.54 -60.02
CA LEU A 387 1.76 -122.73 -60.92
C LEU A 387 2.13 -123.64 -62.10
N LEU A 388 3.32 -123.45 -62.68
CA LEU A 388 3.87 -124.33 -63.73
C LEU A 388 4.13 -125.76 -63.22
N ALA A 389 4.68 -125.92 -62.01
CA ALA A 389 4.95 -127.24 -61.42
C ALA A 389 3.67 -128.03 -61.11
N ALA A 390 2.65 -127.37 -60.55
CA ALA A 390 1.33 -127.97 -60.37
C ALA A 390 0.72 -128.41 -61.72
N ARG A 391 0.94 -127.61 -62.77
CA ARG A 391 0.40 -127.91 -64.10
C ARG A 391 1.09 -129.07 -64.81
N ILE A 392 2.41 -129.15 -64.71
CA ILE A 392 3.17 -130.32 -65.20
C ILE A 392 2.72 -131.59 -64.48
N SER A 393 2.47 -131.53 -63.17
CA SER A 393 1.98 -132.68 -62.40
C SER A 393 0.61 -133.16 -62.89
N VAL A 394 -0.33 -132.24 -63.20
CA VAL A 394 -1.64 -132.59 -63.80
C VAL A 394 -1.47 -133.24 -65.18
N LEU A 395 -0.58 -132.70 -66.02
CA LEU A 395 -0.30 -133.27 -67.35
C LEU A 395 0.38 -134.65 -67.26
N GLU A 396 1.23 -134.88 -66.25
CA GLU A 396 1.85 -136.18 -65.99
C GLU A 396 0.85 -137.22 -65.50
N GLU A 397 -0.09 -136.84 -64.62
CA GLU A 397 -1.20 -137.72 -64.23
C GLU A 397 -2.12 -138.06 -65.40
N GLN A 398 -2.43 -137.08 -66.27
CA GLN A 398 -3.16 -137.31 -67.52
C GLN A 398 -2.41 -138.25 -68.45
N ARG A 399 -1.09 -138.10 -68.60
CA ARG A 399 -0.25 -139.02 -69.38
C ARG A 399 -0.24 -140.43 -68.79
N LYS A 400 -0.16 -140.58 -67.46
CA LYS A 400 -0.22 -141.89 -66.79
C LYS A 400 -1.58 -142.57 -66.99
N THR A 401 -2.67 -141.83 -66.89
CA THR A 401 -4.03 -142.35 -67.14
C THR A 401 -4.27 -142.70 -68.60
N VAL A 402 -3.83 -141.88 -69.55
CA VAL A 402 -3.85 -142.23 -71.00
C VAL A 402 -2.98 -143.46 -71.28
N GLY A 403 -1.79 -143.55 -70.68
CA GLY A 403 -0.93 -144.73 -70.77
C GLY A 403 -1.60 -145.99 -70.23
N GLY A 404 -2.31 -145.90 -69.09
CA GLY A 404 -3.11 -146.99 -68.54
C GLY A 404 -4.27 -147.41 -69.43
N LEU A 405 -4.99 -146.45 -70.02
CA LEU A 405 -6.08 -146.72 -70.97
C LEU A 405 -5.56 -147.38 -72.26
N LEU A 406 -4.40 -146.97 -72.77
CA LEU A 406 -3.76 -147.56 -73.94
C LEU A 406 -3.23 -148.98 -73.67
N VAL A 407 -2.68 -149.25 -72.49
CA VAL A 407 -2.26 -150.61 -72.09
C VAL A 407 -3.46 -151.54 -71.97
N ASN A 408 -4.56 -151.07 -71.38
CA ASN A 408 -5.80 -151.85 -71.25
C ASN A 408 -6.47 -152.12 -72.62
N ALA A 409 -6.37 -151.19 -73.58
CA ALA A 409 -6.88 -151.37 -74.95
C ALA A 409 -6.06 -152.37 -75.79
N ARG A 410 -4.80 -152.65 -75.42
CA ARG A 410 -3.88 -153.50 -76.20
C ARG A 410 -4.09 -155.01 -75.97
N GLY A 411 -4.93 -155.41 -75.00
CA GLY A 411 -5.00 -156.80 -74.50
C GLY A 411 -6.27 -157.61 -74.79
N VAL A 412 -7.38 -157.03 -75.27
CA VAL A 412 -8.65 -157.78 -75.47
C VAL A 412 -9.33 -157.38 -76.77
N GLY A 413 -9.27 -158.27 -77.77
CA GLY A 413 -9.93 -158.10 -79.06
C GLY A 413 -11.43 -158.38 -78.99
N LYS A 414 -12.24 -157.36 -78.71
CA LYS A 414 -13.66 -157.25 -79.11
C LYS A 414 -13.95 -155.79 -79.45
N SER A 415 -14.45 -155.52 -80.67
CA SER A 415 -14.47 -154.18 -81.29
C SER A 415 -15.42 -153.14 -80.65
N GLY A 416 -16.11 -153.48 -79.57
CA GLY A 416 -16.94 -152.55 -78.78
C GLY A 416 -16.16 -151.73 -77.75
N ASP A 417 -15.01 -152.23 -77.26
CA ASP A 417 -14.25 -151.58 -76.19
C ASP A 417 -13.27 -150.51 -76.70
N VAL A 418 -12.89 -150.56 -77.97
CA VAL A 418 -11.89 -149.64 -78.54
C VAL A 418 -12.47 -148.24 -78.77
N SER A 419 -13.74 -148.11 -79.22
CA SER A 419 -14.34 -146.78 -79.41
C SER A 419 -14.65 -146.09 -78.08
N ALA A 420 -15.13 -146.83 -77.07
CA ALA A 420 -15.36 -146.30 -75.72
C ALA A 420 -14.06 -145.85 -75.03
N THR A 421 -12.93 -146.51 -75.32
CA THR A 421 -11.61 -146.12 -74.80
C THR A 421 -11.06 -144.89 -75.53
N ILE A 422 -11.29 -144.78 -76.85
CA ILE A 422 -10.93 -143.58 -77.64
C ILE A 422 -11.74 -142.37 -77.19
N ASP A 423 -13.05 -142.51 -76.95
CA ASP A 423 -13.89 -141.40 -76.46
C ASP A 423 -13.48 -140.96 -75.05
N ARG A 424 -13.07 -141.87 -74.16
CA ARG A 424 -12.52 -141.53 -72.84
C ARG A 424 -11.19 -140.79 -72.91
N ILE A 425 -10.29 -141.21 -73.81
CA ILE A 425 -9.03 -140.49 -74.06
C ILE A 425 -9.31 -139.10 -74.63
N ARG A 426 -10.33 -138.96 -75.50
CA ARG A 426 -10.74 -137.67 -76.07
C ARG A 426 -11.28 -136.72 -75.00
N THR A 427 -12.15 -137.18 -74.09
CA THR A 427 -12.64 -136.36 -72.96
C THR A 427 -11.55 -135.93 -71.97
N LEU A 428 -10.49 -136.74 -71.80
CA LEU A 428 -9.35 -136.38 -70.93
C LEU A 428 -8.42 -135.32 -71.56
N LEU A 429 -8.40 -135.24 -72.90
CA LEU A 429 -7.58 -134.29 -73.66
C LEU A 429 -8.34 -133.00 -74.04
N GLU A 430 -9.67 -132.96 -73.92
CA GLU A 430 -10.52 -131.80 -74.22
C GLU A 430 -10.60 -130.74 -73.11
N ALA A 431 -9.96 -130.95 -71.95
CA ALA A 431 -9.89 -129.92 -70.91
C ALA A 431 -8.95 -128.78 -71.34
N GLU A 432 -9.53 -127.71 -71.88
CA GLU A 432 -8.84 -126.46 -72.21
C GLU A 432 -8.08 -125.90 -71.00
N VAL A 433 -6.79 -125.63 -71.20
CA VAL A 433 -5.90 -125.08 -70.18
C VAL A 433 -5.85 -123.57 -70.35
N GLN A 434 -6.73 -122.86 -69.65
CA GLN A 434 -6.66 -121.40 -69.58
C GLN A 434 -5.56 -120.99 -68.57
N LEU A 435 -4.64 -120.14 -69.01
CA LEU A 435 -3.71 -119.44 -68.12
C LEU A 435 -4.42 -118.18 -67.61
N ASP A 436 -4.66 -118.11 -66.30
CA ASP A 436 -5.13 -116.87 -65.67
C ASP A 436 -4.10 -115.76 -65.89
N GLY A 437 -4.51 -114.72 -66.61
CA GLY A 437 -3.68 -113.56 -66.95
C GLY A 437 -3.32 -112.68 -65.75
N ASP A 438 -3.99 -112.87 -64.61
CA ASP A 438 -3.84 -112.03 -63.42
C ASP A 438 -2.55 -112.31 -62.63
N ALA A 439 -1.79 -113.36 -62.96
CA ALA A 439 -0.48 -113.64 -62.35
C ALA A 439 0.71 -112.93 -63.04
N LEU A 440 0.48 -112.20 -64.15
CA LEU A 440 1.52 -111.48 -64.90
C LEU A 440 1.61 -109.98 -64.57
N THR A 441 0.63 -109.43 -63.85
CA THR A 441 0.62 -108.04 -63.39
C THR A 441 0.57 -108.00 -61.88
N GLY A 442 1.74 -108.15 -61.25
CA GLY A 442 1.89 -107.84 -59.83
C GLY A 442 1.83 -106.32 -59.63
N GLU A 443 0.75 -105.82 -59.07
CA GLU A 443 0.74 -104.57 -58.29
C GLU A 443 1.23 -104.82 -56.86
#